data_AF-A0A5M6DNC4-F1
#
_entry.id   AF-A0A5M6DNC4-F1
#
_cell.length_a   1.000
_cell.length_b   1.000
_cell.length_c   1.000
_cell.angle_alpha   90.00
_cell.angle_beta   90.00
_cell.angle_gamma   90.00
#
_symmetry.space_group_name_H-M   'P 1'
#
loop_
_entity.id
_entity.type
_entity.pdbx_description
1 polymer ?
#
loop_
_entity_poly.entity_id
_entity_poly.type
_entity_poly.pdbx_seq_one_letter_code
_entity_poly.pdbx_strand_id
1 'polypeptide(L)'
;MNLTKRNAAILLLSGILAAGIPLNFAIRAGAADNQTDGKEGDHKELAAQLIGTWKLQEALNPGSPSGIGTRLKLFTGTHWCIVQPGPNTGILVFQHGGRYQVEGNKVKTTREFAGESTKSMIGGSKTLTIEIEGDTMKQLDSDGVYNETWKRVK
;
A
#
# COMPACT_ATOMS: atom_id res chain seq x y z
N MET A 1 -9.57 56.13 -5.99
CA MET A 1 -9.70 55.53 -4.64
C MET A 1 -8.28 55.14 -4.22
N ASN A 2 -7.48 56.09 -3.70
CA ASN A 2 -7.28 56.40 -2.26
C ASN A 2 -7.10 55.12 -1.43
N LEU A 3 -6.09 54.92 -0.58
CA LEU A 3 -4.90 55.67 -0.18
C LEU A 3 -4.15 54.69 0.76
N THR A 4 -2.81 54.55 0.68
CA THR A 4 -1.82 54.54 1.80
C THR A 4 -2.05 53.71 3.10
N LYS A 5 -1.08 53.29 3.92
CA LYS A 5 0.30 53.69 4.31
C LYS A 5 0.78 52.50 5.21
N ARG A 6 2.02 52.01 5.09
CA ARG A 6 3.23 52.40 5.85
C ARG A 6 3.11 52.35 7.38
N ASN A 7 4.11 51.73 8.01
CA ASN A 7 4.88 52.15 9.21
C ASN A 7 5.23 50.91 10.06
N ALA A 8 6.33 50.80 10.80
CA ALA A 8 7.61 51.50 10.86
C ALA A 8 8.48 50.65 11.82
N ALA A 9 9.80 50.72 11.66
CA ALA A 9 10.78 50.11 12.54
C ALA A 9 10.77 50.73 13.96
N ILE A 10 11.13 49.94 14.97
CA ILE A 10 11.75 50.44 16.21
C ILE A 10 12.97 49.58 16.52
N LEU A 11 14.13 50.24 16.47
CA LEU A 11 15.39 49.84 17.10
C LEU A 11 15.36 50.35 18.55
N LEU A 12 15.95 49.60 19.49
CA LEU A 12 16.92 50.14 20.46
C LEU A 12 17.63 49.03 21.25
N LEU A 13 18.96 49.19 21.32
CA LEU A 13 19.98 48.39 22.01
C LEU A 13 19.96 48.58 23.53
N SER A 14 20.32 47.51 24.26
CA SER A 14 21.28 47.45 25.39
C SER A 14 21.20 46.00 25.92
N GLY A 15 22.26 45.20 26.09
CA GLY A 15 23.62 45.45 26.50
C GLY A 15 23.86 44.67 27.79
N ILE A 16 24.32 43.41 27.73
CA ILE A 16 24.92 42.71 28.88
C ILE A 16 26.12 41.88 28.39
N LEU A 17 27.26 42.23 28.96
CA LEU A 17 28.54 41.55 28.93
C LEU A 17 28.47 40.33 29.87
N ALA A 18 28.76 39.12 29.40
CA ALA A 18 28.99 37.96 30.27
C ALA A 18 30.13 37.10 29.73
N ALA A 19 31.06 36.81 30.62
CA ALA A 19 32.34 36.18 30.38
C ALA A 19 32.24 34.66 30.12
N GLY A 20 33.07 34.19 29.18
CA GLY A 20 33.89 32.98 29.26
C GLY A 20 33.26 31.63 29.62
N ILE A 21 33.08 30.77 28.61
CA ILE A 21 33.43 29.33 28.65
C ILE A 21 33.84 28.92 27.22
N PRO A 22 35.04 28.35 26.97
CA PRO A 22 35.30 27.69 25.69
C PRO A 22 34.58 26.33 25.68
N LEU A 23 33.41 26.27 25.04
CA LEU A 23 32.80 24.99 24.69
C LEU A 23 33.41 24.49 23.38
N ASN A 24 34.25 23.45 23.47
CA ASN A 24 34.78 22.73 22.32
C ASN A 24 33.62 22.11 21.53
N PHE A 25 33.11 22.79 20.52
CA PHE A 25 32.25 22.19 19.50
C PHE A 25 33.14 21.46 18.49
N ALA A 26 33.35 20.17 18.72
CA ALA A 26 33.76 19.27 17.65
C ALA A 26 32.62 19.19 16.63
N ILE A 27 32.79 19.82 15.46
CA ILE A 27 31.93 19.59 14.30
C ILE A 27 32.17 18.15 13.85
N ARG A 28 31.33 17.22 14.30
CA ARG A 28 31.17 15.93 13.64
C ARG A 28 30.30 16.19 12.42
N ALA A 29 30.92 16.23 11.25
CA ALA A 29 30.21 16.07 9.98
C ALA A 29 29.57 14.67 9.98
N GLY A 30 28.35 14.59 10.49
CA GLY A 30 27.49 13.43 10.31
C GLY A 30 26.94 13.47 8.91
N ALA A 31 27.60 12.78 7.98
CA ALA A 31 26.91 12.24 6.82
C ALA A 31 25.85 11.27 7.36
N ALA A 32 24.62 11.73 7.52
CA ALA A 32 23.47 10.85 7.66
C ALA A 32 23.11 10.39 6.24
N ASP A 33 23.86 9.39 5.81
CA ASP A 33 23.57 8.61 4.63
C ASP A 33 22.25 7.86 4.83
N ASN A 34 21.55 7.73 3.73
CA ASN A 34 20.24 7.14 3.57
C ASN A 34 20.29 5.64 3.91
N GLN A 35 19.49 5.16 4.86
CA GLN A 35 19.30 3.71 5.02
C GLN A 35 17.82 3.39 5.27
N THR A 36 17.05 3.38 4.18
CA THR A 36 15.84 2.57 4.09
C THR A 36 16.25 1.10 4.09
N ASP A 37 16.39 0.55 5.29
CA ASP A 37 16.77 -0.83 5.55
C ASP A 37 15.56 -1.75 5.30
N GLY A 38 15.30 -2.02 4.02
CA GLY A 38 14.40 -3.10 3.61
C GLY A 38 15.08 -4.44 3.92
N LYS A 39 14.85 -4.98 5.11
CA LYS A 39 15.40 -6.28 5.52
C LYS A 39 14.92 -7.38 4.56
N GLU A 40 15.87 -8.05 3.93
CA GLU A 40 15.69 -9.21 3.04
C GLU A 40 14.86 -10.37 3.68
N GLY A 41 14.72 -10.38 5.01
CA GLY A 41 13.86 -11.31 5.75
C GLY A 41 12.35 -11.05 5.62
N ASP A 42 11.94 -9.81 5.33
CA ASP A 42 10.54 -9.36 5.29
C ASP A 42 9.79 -9.95 4.07
N HIS A 43 10.54 -10.21 2.98
CA HIS A 43 9.96 -10.66 1.70
C HIS A 43 9.46 -12.10 1.77
N LYS A 44 10.25 -13.00 2.37
CA LYS A 44 9.88 -14.41 2.56
C LYS A 44 8.73 -14.55 3.54
N GLU A 45 8.64 -13.62 4.50
CA GLU A 45 7.59 -13.60 5.50
C GLU A 45 6.23 -13.27 4.86
N LEU A 46 6.14 -12.18 4.09
CA LEU A 46 4.88 -11.81 3.43
C LEU A 46 4.42 -12.87 2.43
N ALA A 47 5.33 -13.44 1.63
CA ALA A 47 4.99 -14.49 0.69
C ALA A 47 4.34 -15.70 1.38
N ALA A 48 4.85 -16.10 2.55
CA ALA A 48 4.27 -17.17 3.35
C ALA A 48 2.92 -16.76 3.98
N GLN A 49 2.81 -15.53 4.48
CA GLN A 49 1.57 -15.01 5.08
C GLN A 49 0.43 -14.90 4.06
N LEU A 50 0.72 -14.60 2.79
CA LEU A 50 -0.28 -14.50 1.73
C LEU A 50 -0.99 -15.82 1.44
N ILE A 51 -0.30 -16.95 1.57
CA ILE A 51 -0.82 -18.27 1.20
C ILE A 51 -2.14 -18.54 1.92
N GLY A 52 -3.14 -19.00 1.16
CA GLY A 52 -4.47 -19.34 1.65
C GLY A 52 -5.58 -18.65 0.87
N THR A 53 -6.78 -18.72 1.44
CA THR A 53 -7.99 -18.12 0.86
C THR A 53 -8.41 -16.90 1.66
N TRP A 54 -8.75 -15.84 0.95
CA TRP A 54 -9.16 -14.55 1.49
C TRP A 54 -10.51 -14.16 0.93
N LYS A 55 -11.41 -13.66 1.77
CA LYS A 55 -12.75 -13.21 1.41
C LYS A 55 -12.82 -11.69 1.48
N LEU A 56 -13.37 -11.06 0.45
CA LEU A 56 -13.53 -9.60 0.41
C LEU A 56 -14.47 -9.17 1.54
N GLN A 57 -14.05 -8.18 2.33
CA GLN A 57 -14.87 -7.58 3.40
C GLN A 57 -15.24 -6.14 3.07
N GLU A 58 -14.30 -5.38 2.53
CA GLU A 58 -14.51 -3.97 2.22
C GLU A 58 -13.80 -3.64 0.91
N ALA A 59 -14.40 -2.78 0.10
CA ALA A 59 -13.79 -2.23 -1.09
C ALA A 59 -14.28 -0.80 -1.27
N LEU A 60 -13.37 0.11 -1.62
CA LEU A 60 -13.75 1.47 -1.98
C LEU A 60 -14.59 1.49 -3.27
N ASN A 61 -14.25 0.60 -4.21
CA ASN A 61 -14.89 0.46 -5.53
C ASN A 61 -15.29 -1.01 -5.78
N PRO A 62 -16.37 -1.52 -5.15
CA PRO A 62 -16.66 -2.95 -5.14
C PRO A 62 -17.06 -3.56 -6.51
N GLY A 63 -17.36 -2.73 -7.52
CA GLY A 63 -17.86 -3.20 -8.81
C GLY A 63 -19.31 -3.69 -8.75
N SER A 64 -19.81 -4.26 -9.84
CA SER A 64 -21.18 -4.80 -9.94
C SER A 64 -21.17 -6.20 -10.56
N PRO A 65 -21.60 -7.25 -9.85
CA PRO A 65 -22.01 -7.23 -8.43
C PRO A 65 -20.81 -6.94 -7.51
N SER A 66 -21.08 -6.39 -6.33
CA SER A 66 -20.06 -5.89 -5.39
C SER A 66 -19.00 -6.92 -4.99
N GLY A 67 -19.37 -8.21 -4.89
CA GLY A 67 -18.46 -9.25 -4.42
C GLY A 67 -18.08 -9.14 -2.95
N ILE A 68 -18.46 -8.08 -2.21
CA ILE A 68 -18.26 -8.02 -0.75
C ILE A 68 -18.99 -9.21 -0.11
N GLY A 69 -18.27 -9.95 0.72
CA GLY A 69 -18.78 -11.15 1.39
C GLY A 69 -18.83 -12.42 0.53
N THR A 70 -18.60 -12.35 -0.78
CA THR A 70 -18.70 -13.52 -1.68
C THR A 70 -17.46 -13.73 -2.56
N ARG A 71 -16.73 -12.67 -2.90
CA ARG A 71 -15.50 -12.74 -3.71
C ARG A 71 -14.38 -13.34 -2.88
N LEU A 72 -13.74 -14.35 -3.45
CA LEU A 72 -12.59 -15.02 -2.87
C LEU A 72 -11.34 -14.71 -3.68
N LYS A 73 -10.23 -14.50 -2.98
CA LYS A 73 -8.89 -14.37 -3.53
C LYS A 73 -8.03 -15.47 -2.91
N LEU A 74 -7.39 -16.26 -3.74
CA LEU A 74 -6.59 -17.40 -3.34
C LEU A 74 -5.15 -17.11 -3.71
N PHE A 75 -4.22 -17.35 -2.80
CA PHE A 75 -2.79 -17.36 -3.06
C PHE A 75 -2.22 -18.75 -2.75
N THR A 76 -1.42 -19.26 -3.68
CA THR A 76 -0.56 -20.43 -3.49
C THR A 76 0.89 -19.97 -3.40
N GLY A 77 1.89 -20.86 -3.41
CA GLY A 77 3.29 -20.43 -3.34
C GLY A 77 3.76 -19.52 -4.49
N THR A 78 3.12 -19.60 -5.67
CA THR A 78 3.55 -18.84 -6.87
C THR A 78 2.42 -18.24 -7.68
N HIS A 79 1.17 -18.64 -7.39
CA HIS A 79 0.01 -18.24 -8.16
C HIS A 79 -1.05 -17.61 -7.28
N TRP A 80 -1.89 -16.82 -7.92
CA TRP A 80 -3.07 -16.27 -7.32
C TRP A 80 -4.25 -16.45 -8.27
N CYS A 81 -5.45 -16.47 -7.70
CA CYS A 81 -6.66 -16.32 -8.47
C CYS A 81 -7.72 -15.59 -7.65
N ILE A 82 -8.64 -14.97 -8.34
CA ILE A 82 -9.82 -14.34 -7.75
C ILE A 82 -11.05 -14.93 -8.42
N VAL A 83 -12.07 -15.22 -7.62
CA VAL A 83 -13.33 -15.77 -8.09
C VAL A 83 -14.48 -15.05 -7.41
N GLN A 84 -15.58 -14.87 -8.13
CA GLN A 84 -16.82 -14.33 -7.58
C GLN A 84 -18.02 -15.09 -8.13
N PRO A 85 -18.79 -15.77 -7.27
CA PRO A 85 -20.11 -16.23 -7.62
C PRO A 85 -21.09 -15.06 -7.67
N GLY A 86 -22.07 -15.13 -8.58
CA GLY A 86 -23.23 -14.25 -8.58
C GLY A 86 -24.05 -14.48 -7.31
N PRO A 87 -24.52 -13.42 -6.63
CA PRO A 87 -25.10 -13.53 -5.28
C PRO A 87 -26.36 -14.39 -5.21
N ASN A 88 -27.12 -14.47 -6.31
CA ASN A 88 -28.40 -15.19 -6.35
C ASN A 88 -28.31 -16.56 -7.03
N THR A 89 -27.30 -16.78 -7.86
CA THR A 89 -27.23 -17.93 -8.77
C THR A 89 -26.10 -18.91 -8.44
N GLY A 90 -25.08 -18.46 -7.69
CA GLY A 90 -23.87 -19.25 -7.47
C GLY A 90 -22.96 -19.41 -8.70
N ILE A 91 -23.42 -18.98 -9.89
CA ILE A 91 -22.66 -19.03 -11.14
C ILE A 91 -21.47 -18.06 -11.05
N LEU A 92 -20.29 -18.46 -11.50
CA LEU A 92 -19.11 -17.58 -11.53
C LEU A 92 -19.32 -16.44 -12.54
N VAL A 93 -19.25 -15.21 -12.06
CA VAL A 93 -19.42 -13.98 -12.87
C VAL A 93 -18.11 -13.19 -13.03
N PHE A 94 -17.11 -13.52 -12.21
CA PHE A 94 -15.78 -12.91 -12.25
C PHE A 94 -14.75 -13.97 -11.91
N GLN A 95 -13.73 -14.11 -12.76
CA GLN A 95 -12.58 -14.96 -12.50
C GLN A 95 -11.38 -14.45 -13.27
N HIS A 96 -10.22 -14.37 -12.62
CA HIS A 96 -8.93 -14.30 -13.29
C HIS A 96 -7.82 -14.65 -12.31
N GLY A 97 -6.59 -14.77 -12.82
CA GLY A 97 -5.44 -15.04 -11.99
C GLY A 97 -4.19 -15.23 -12.83
N GLY A 98 -3.15 -15.74 -12.18
CA GLY A 98 -1.86 -16.00 -12.79
C GLY A 98 -0.78 -16.04 -11.73
N ARG A 99 0.44 -15.62 -12.09
CA ARG A 99 1.57 -15.57 -11.16
C ARG A 99 1.63 -14.29 -10.36
N TYR A 100 2.29 -14.36 -9.21
CA TYR A 100 2.68 -13.19 -8.45
C TYR A 100 4.13 -13.27 -7.95
N GLN A 101 4.69 -12.10 -7.62
CA GLN A 101 6.04 -11.93 -7.05
C GLN A 101 5.95 -10.95 -5.88
N VAL A 102 6.72 -11.19 -4.82
CA VAL A 102 6.73 -10.39 -3.60
C VAL A 102 8.08 -9.70 -3.44
N GLU A 103 8.05 -8.39 -3.17
CA GLU A 103 9.22 -7.56 -2.90
C GLU A 103 8.86 -6.57 -1.77
N GLY A 104 9.37 -6.82 -0.56
CA GLY A 104 8.94 -6.13 0.66
C GLY A 104 7.43 -6.27 0.85
N ASN A 105 6.74 -5.14 1.00
CA ASN A 105 5.28 -5.07 1.06
C ASN A 105 4.61 -4.95 -0.31
N LYS A 106 5.35 -5.08 -1.41
CA LYS A 106 4.81 -4.99 -2.77
C LYS A 106 4.56 -6.37 -3.35
N VAL A 107 3.39 -6.54 -3.95
CA VAL A 107 3.00 -7.74 -4.67
C VAL A 107 2.71 -7.37 -6.11
N LYS A 108 3.56 -7.85 -7.02
CA LYS A 108 3.33 -7.72 -8.46
C LYS A 108 2.56 -8.94 -8.93
N THR A 109 1.37 -8.71 -9.46
CA THR A 109 0.52 -9.74 -10.06
C THR A 109 0.61 -9.66 -11.58
N THR A 110 0.68 -10.81 -12.25
CA THR A 110 0.55 -10.95 -13.70
C THR A 110 -0.68 -11.79 -13.98
N ARG A 111 -1.60 -11.27 -14.80
CA ARG A 111 -2.81 -11.99 -15.21
C ARG A 111 -2.48 -12.88 -16.41
N GLU A 112 -2.61 -14.18 -16.24
CA GLU A 112 -2.29 -15.19 -17.26
C GLU A 112 -3.53 -15.89 -17.79
N PHE A 113 -4.60 -15.90 -16.99
CA PHE A 113 -5.91 -16.38 -17.41
C PHE A 113 -7.00 -15.45 -16.86
N ALA A 114 -8.14 -15.46 -17.54
CA ALA A 114 -9.32 -14.71 -17.16
C ALA A 114 -10.57 -15.38 -17.71
N GLY A 115 -11.69 -15.22 -17.00
CA GLY A 115 -13.02 -15.47 -17.52
C GLY A 115 -13.47 -14.35 -18.45
N GLU A 116 -14.59 -14.56 -19.13
CA GLU A 116 -15.09 -13.70 -20.22
C GLU A 116 -15.16 -12.21 -19.84
N SER A 117 -15.66 -11.89 -18.64
CA SER A 117 -15.83 -10.50 -18.18
C SER A 117 -14.51 -9.75 -17.96
N THR A 118 -13.37 -10.44 -17.91
CA THR A 118 -12.04 -9.86 -17.69
C THR A 118 -10.98 -10.29 -18.71
N LYS A 119 -11.39 -10.89 -19.83
CA LYS A 119 -10.47 -11.45 -20.85
C LYS A 119 -9.47 -10.43 -21.42
N SER A 120 -9.87 -9.17 -21.52
CA SER A 120 -9.02 -8.07 -22.00
C SER A 120 -7.87 -7.73 -21.06
N MET A 121 -7.87 -8.28 -19.83
CA MET A 121 -6.84 -8.04 -18.83
C MET A 121 -5.69 -9.05 -18.88
N ILE A 122 -5.79 -10.10 -19.71
CA ILE A 122 -4.74 -11.12 -19.87
C ILE A 122 -3.45 -10.47 -20.37
N GLY A 123 -2.32 -10.88 -19.81
CA GLY A 123 -1.00 -10.30 -20.06
C GLY A 123 -0.72 -9.03 -19.24
N GLY A 124 -1.75 -8.39 -18.68
CA GLY A 124 -1.60 -7.20 -17.86
C GLY A 124 -1.04 -7.51 -16.48
N SER A 125 -0.16 -6.62 -15.99
CA SER A 125 0.37 -6.68 -14.62
C SER A 125 -0.18 -5.55 -13.74
N LYS A 126 -0.20 -5.75 -12.42
CA LYS A 126 -0.51 -4.70 -11.44
C LYS A 126 0.36 -4.91 -10.19
N THR A 127 0.95 -3.83 -9.69
CA THR A 127 1.66 -3.84 -8.40
C THR A 127 0.74 -3.30 -7.32
N LEU A 128 0.66 -4.04 -6.23
CA LEU A 128 -0.19 -3.76 -5.08
C LEU A 128 0.70 -3.62 -3.84
N THR A 129 0.33 -2.75 -2.92
CA THR A 129 0.89 -2.75 -1.55
C THR A 129 0.02 -3.62 -0.68
N ILE A 130 0.61 -4.58 0.01
CA ILE A 130 -0.09 -5.49 0.91
C ILE A 130 0.40 -5.29 2.33
N GLU A 131 -0.55 -5.20 3.26
CA GLU A 131 -0.32 -5.21 4.71
C GLU A 131 -1.16 -6.34 5.31
N ILE A 132 -0.54 -7.20 6.12
CA ILE A 132 -1.25 -8.29 6.81
C ILE A 132 -1.10 -8.11 8.32
N GLU A 133 -2.23 -8.12 9.01
CA GLU A 133 -2.33 -8.14 10.47
C GLU A 133 -3.21 -9.33 10.87
N GLY A 134 -2.56 -10.43 11.27
CA GLY A 134 -3.23 -11.70 11.58
C GLY A 134 -4.03 -12.25 10.41
N ASP A 135 -5.35 -12.30 10.57
CA ASP A 135 -6.29 -12.81 9.55
C ASP A 135 -6.87 -11.69 8.66
N THR A 136 -6.34 -10.48 8.73
CA THR A 136 -6.80 -9.34 7.94
C THR A 136 -5.70 -8.90 6.97
N MET A 137 -6.04 -8.78 5.69
CA MET A 137 -5.16 -8.28 4.65
C MET A 137 -5.74 -7.00 4.06
N LYS A 138 -4.95 -5.92 4.08
CA LYS A 138 -5.24 -4.69 3.33
C LYS A 138 -4.44 -4.72 2.04
N GLN A 139 -5.11 -4.41 0.94
CA GLN A 139 -4.51 -4.23 -0.37
C GLN A 139 -4.74 -2.79 -0.81
N LEU A 140 -3.68 -2.16 -1.30
CA LEU A 140 -3.71 -0.79 -1.80
C LEU A 140 -3.06 -0.71 -3.18
N ASP A 141 -3.63 0.10 -4.07
CA ASP A 141 -3.01 0.48 -5.33
C ASP A 141 -2.84 2.00 -5.45
N SER A 142 -1.97 2.44 -6.36
CA SER A 142 -1.68 3.87 -6.56
C SER A 142 -2.90 4.69 -6.97
N ASP A 143 -3.84 4.03 -7.64
CA ASP A 143 -4.99 4.68 -8.27
C ASP A 143 -6.23 4.66 -7.35
N GLY A 144 -6.14 3.96 -6.21
CA GLY A 144 -7.23 3.75 -5.26
C GLY A 144 -8.37 2.85 -5.77
N VAL A 145 -8.25 2.30 -6.97
CA VAL A 145 -9.27 1.47 -7.62
C VAL A 145 -9.41 0.14 -6.88
N TYR A 146 -8.30 -0.44 -6.43
CA TYR A 146 -8.25 -1.75 -5.79
C TYR A 146 -7.84 -1.67 -4.30
N ASN A 147 -8.26 -0.57 -3.65
CA ASN A 147 -8.16 -0.43 -2.21
C ASN A 147 -9.23 -1.28 -1.52
N GLU A 148 -8.80 -2.39 -0.93
CA GLU A 148 -9.67 -3.47 -0.48
C GLU A 148 -9.17 -4.05 0.85
N THR A 149 -10.12 -4.41 1.73
CA THR A 149 -9.86 -5.17 2.96
C THR A 149 -10.39 -6.60 2.78
N TRP A 150 -9.55 -7.57 3.11
CA TRP A 150 -9.80 -8.99 2.96
C TRP A 150 -9.64 -9.72 4.29
N LYS A 151 -10.45 -10.76 4.53
CA LYS A 151 -10.35 -11.62 5.71
C LYS A 151 -9.98 -13.04 5.32
N ARG A 152 -9.01 -13.64 6.01
CA ARG A 152 -8.65 -15.05 5.81
C ARG A 152 -9.85 -15.95 6.11
N VAL A 153 -10.07 -16.93 5.24
CA VAL A 153 -11.06 -18.00 5.45
C VAL A 153 -10.41 -19.13 6.26
N LYS A 154 -11.15 -19.66 7.24
CA LYS A 154 -10.75 -20.79 8.09
C LYS A 154 -11.55 -22.03 7.74
#